data_AF-A0A7S1E5U8-F1
#
_entry.id   AF-A0A7S1E5U8-F1
#
_cell.length_a   1.000
_cell.length_b   1.000
_cell.length_c   1.000
_cell.angle_alpha   90.00
_cell.angle_beta   90.00
_cell.angle_gamma   90.00
#
_symmetry.space_group_name_H-M   'P 1'
#
loop_
_entity.id
_entity.type
_entity.pdbx_description
1 polymer ?
#
loop_
_entity_poly.entity_id
_entity_poly.type
_entity_poly.pdbx_seq_one_letter_code
_entity_poly.pdbx_strand_id
1 'polypeptide(L)'
;EVGLPEGEFVSGVRWEHAVYKLARGKDLPAWEESYKRFAAGESCSRIAMNQKEGKKTIEQTTVLGHILQALQFGDRPIDLRRLFRELPTGTLPSRRQWNLLDEKEALLGVSVVKDSGFSSKELLKTILDSANKEHGQKNFR
;
A
#
# COMPACT_ATOMS: atom_id res chain seq x y z
N GLU A 1 -10.66 -10.78 13.53
CA GLU A 1 -9.41 -10.05 13.24
C GLU A 1 -8.80 -10.61 11.97
N VAL A 2 -8.25 -9.78 11.09
CA VAL A 2 -7.52 -10.27 9.91
C VAL A 2 -6.16 -10.76 10.41
N GLY A 3 -5.97 -12.07 10.48
CA GLY A 3 -4.73 -12.65 10.97
C GLY A 3 -3.59 -12.36 9.98
N LEU A 4 -2.70 -11.43 10.34
CA LEU A 4 -1.46 -11.20 9.59
C LEU A 4 -0.50 -12.38 9.80
N PRO A 5 0.27 -12.77 8.77
CA PRO A 5 1.24 -13.86 8.89
C PRO A 5 2.27 -13.56 9.97
N GLU A 6 2.81 -14.62 10.57
CA GLU A 6 3.93 -14.53 11.51
C GLU A 6 5.26 -14.46 10.77
N GLY A 7 6.17 -13.61 11.27
CA GLY A 7 7.49 -13.44 10.70
C GLY A 7 7.49 -12.72 9.35
N GLU A 8 8.53 -13.00 8.55
CA GLU A 8 8.71 -12.39 7.25
C GLU A 8 7.73 -12.99 6.22
N PHE A 9 6.95 -12.13 5.60
CA PHE A 9 6.09 -12.48 4.47
C PHE A 9 6.75 -12.08 3.16
N VAL A 10 6.76 -13.00 2.19
CA VAL A 10 7.16 -12.77 0.80
C VAL A 10 5.96 -13.08 -0.08
N SER A 11 5.56 -12.18 -0.98
CA SER A 11 4.39 -12.38 -1.85
C SER A 11 4.57 -13.52 -2.86
N GLY A 12 5.81 -13.89 -3.18
CA GLY A 12 6.18 -15.04 -4.01
C GLY A 12 5.90 -14.85 -5.51
N VAL A 13 5.08 -13.87 -5.88
CA VAL A 13 4.73 -13.53 -7.26
C VAL A 13 4.97 -12.05 -7.49
N ARG A 14 5.83 -11.75 -8.46
CA ARG A 14 6.03 -10.38 -8.96
C ARG A 14 4.80 -9.95 -9.75
N TRP A 15 4.33 -8.72 -9.50
CA TRP A 15 3.28 -8.12 -10.33
C TRP A 15 3.82 -7.83 -11.73
N GLU A 16 3.06 -8.22 -12.75
CA GLU A 16 3.46 -8.14 -14.16
C GLU A 16 3.90 -6.72 -14.57
N HIS A 17 3.25 -5.71 -14.02
CA HIS A 17 3.49 -4.30 -14.35
C HIS A 17 4.28 -3.53 -13.27
N ALA A 18 4.89 -4.21 -12.30
CA ALA A 18 5.77 -3.55 -11.34
C ALA A 18 7.03 -3.03 -12.04
N VAL A 19 7.14 -1.71 -12.19
CA VAL A 19 8.30 -1.07 -12.83
C VAL A 19 9.31 -0.62 -11.78
N TYR A 20 10.53 -1.13 -11.88
CA TYR A 20 11.65 -0.66 -11.08
C TYR A 20 12.31 0.54 -11.79
N LYS A 21 12.04 1.76 -11.30
CA LYS A 21 12.61 3.01 -11.85
C LYS A 21 13.63 3.60 -10.88
N LEU A 22 14.90 3.63 -11.27
CA LEU A 22 15.95 4.32 -10.53
C LEU A 22 15.65 5.81 -10.41
N ALA A 23 16.08 6.43 -9.30
CA ALA A 23 16.04 7.87 -9.16
C ALA A 23 17.08 8.51 -10.10
N ARG A 24 16.94 9.83 -10.34
CA ARG A 24 17.92 10.58 -11.14
C ARG A 24 19.31 10.41 -10.52
N GLY A 25 20.31 10.04 -11.33
CA GLY A 25 21.70 9.93 -10.88
C GLY A 25 22.11 8.60 -10.24
N LYS A 26 21.48 7.47 -10.60
CA LYS A 26 21.78 6.11 -10.08
C LYS A 26 21.43 5.89 -8.60
N ASP A 27 20.78 6.85 -7.96
CA ASP A 27 20.26 6.69 -6.61
C ASP A 27 19.16 5.62 -6.58
N LEU A 28 19.10 4.90 -5.45
CA LEU A 28 18.01 3.98 -5.17
C LEU A 28 16.66 4.70 -5.23
N PRO A 29 15.59 4.03 -5.68
CA PRO A 29 14.24 4.55 -5.55
C PRO A 29 13.92 4.87 -4.08
N ALA A 30 13.12 5.90 -3.83
CA ALA A 30 12.73 6.29 -2.47
C ALA A 30 12.08 5.15 -1.69
N TRP A 31 11.29 4.31 -2.38
CA TRP A 31 10.64 3.17 -1.76
C TRP A 31 11.66 2.12 -1.26
N GLU A 32 12.74 1.91 -2.01
CA GLU A 32 13.74 0.90 -1.67
C GLU A 32 14.63 1.36 -0.52
N GLU A 33 14.94 2.65 -0.45
CA GLU A 33 15.63 3.23 0.70
C GLU A 33 14.79 3.06 1.97
N SER A 34 13.50 3.39 1.94
CA SER A 34 12.59 3.16 3.06
C SER A 34 12.49 1.67 3.42
N TYR A 35 12.38 0.79 2.42
CA TYR A 35 12.34 -0.65 2.63
C TYR A 35 13.61 -1.17 3.32
N LYS A 36 14.80 -0.81 2.83
CA LYS A 36 16.08 -1.27 3.40
C LYS A 36 16.24 -0.83 4.85
N ARG A 37 15.88 0.41 5.16
CA ARG A 37 15.93 0.95 6.52
C ARG A 37 14.94 0.25 7.45
N PHE A 38 13.72 0.01 6.97
CA PHE A 38 12.76 -0.78 7.71
C PHE A 38 13.29 -2.20 7.94
N ALA A 39 13.74 -2.91 6.90
CA ALA A 39 14.32 -4.26 7.03
C ALA A 39 15.49 -4.32 8.04
N ALA A 40 16.30 -3.25 8.14
CA ALA A 40 17.37 -3.11 9.13
C ALA A 40 16.88 -2.83 10.58
N GLY A 41 15.58 -2.75 10.81
CA GLY A 41 14.96 -2.57 12.12
C GLY A 41 14.56 -1.14 12.48
N GLU A 42 14.68 -0.19 11.56
CA GLU A 42 14.25 1.19 11.81
C GLU A 42 12.72 1.33 11.76
N SER A 43 12.14 2.13 12.67
CA SER A 43 10.70 2.40 12.68
C SER A 43 10.29 3.34 11.54
N CYS A 44 9.05 3.21 11.08
CA CYS A 44 8.48 4.06 10.03
C CYS A 44 8.50 5.54 10.41
N SER A 45 8.21 5.86 11.68
CA SER A 45 8.28 7.24 12.20
C SER A 45 9.70 7.82 12.10
N ARG A 46 10.73 7.02 12.45
CA ARG A 46 12.11 7.47 12.38
C ARG A 46 12.59 7.61 10.93
N ILE A 47 12.18 6.70 10.04
CA ILE A 47 12.43 6.83 8.60
C ILE A 47 11.79 8.12 8.08
N ALA A 48 10.52 8.38 8.42
CA ALA A 48 9.77 9.56 7.99
C ALA A 48 10.46 10.88 8.36
N MET A 49 11.01 10.97 9.57
CA MET A 49 11.69 12.17 10.09
C MET A 49 13.14 12.32 9.59
N ASN A 50 13.87 11.22 9.41
CA ASN A 50 15.30 11.27 9.09
C ASN A 50 15.55 11.01 7.60
N GLN A 51 15.23 11.98 6.76
CA GLN A 51 15.50 11.92 5.32
C GLN A 51 16.95 12.34 5.01
N LYS A 52 17.49 11.96 3.84
CA LYS A 52 18.85 12.36 3.41
C LYS A 52 18.97 13.89 3.44
N GLU A 53 20.16 14.39 3.71
CA GLU A 53 20.44 15.83 3.81
C GLU A 53 19.87 16.60 2.59
N GLY A 54 19.19 17.71 2.86
CA GLY A 54 18.50 18.51 1.84
C GLY A 54 17.12 17.99 1.39
N LYS A 55 16.67 16.81 1.85
CA LYS A 55 15.30 16.31 1.62
C LYS A 55 14.37 16.67 2.78
N LYS A 56 13.13 17.02 2.44
CA LYS A 56 12.06 17.27 3.43
C LYS A 56 11.65 15.98 4.11
N THR A 57 11.19 16.08 5.35
CA THR A 57 10.49 15.00 6.04
C THR A 57 9.27 14.55 5.22
N ILE A 58 8.89 13.29 5.39
CA ILE A 58 7.72 12.69 4.74
C ILE A 58 6.75 12.18 5.80
N GLU A 59 5.53 11.88 5.39
CA GLU A 59 4.53 11.27 6.27
C GLU A 59 4.85 9.80 6.55
N GLN A 60 4.49 9.31 7.74
CA GLN A 60 4.64 7.89 8.08
C GLN A 60 3.82 6.98 7.14
N THR A 61 2.67 7.46 6.67
CA THR A 61 1.84 6.78 5.66
C THR A 61 2.53 6.68 4.30
N THR A 62 3.44 7.62 3.97
CA THR A 62 4.27 7.53 2.77
C THR A 62 5.30 6.41 2.91
N VAL A 63 5.93 6.29 4.09
CA VAL A 63 6.85 5.19 4.39
C VAL A 63 6.14 3.84 4.34
N LEU A 64 4.91 3.75 4.86
CA LEU A 64 4.08 2.57 4.71
C LEU A 64 3.87 2.20 3.23
N GLY A 65 3.47 3.17 2.41
CA GLY A 65 3.29 2.97 0.97
C GLY A 65 4.56 2.46 0.29
N HIS A 66 5.72 3.01 0.64
CA HIS A 66 7.02 2.55 0.18
C HIS A 66 7.32 1.09 0.55
N ILE A 67 7.04 0.70 1.81
CA ILE A 67 7.28 -0.66 2.29
C ILE A 67 6.34 -1.63 1.57
N LEU A 68 5.04 -1.31 1.48
CA LEU A 68 4.07 -2.13 0.75
C LEU A 68 4.36 -2.23 -0.75
N GLN A 69 4.97 -1.21 -1.35
CA GLN A 69 5.42 -1.26 -2.74
C GLN A 69 6.46 -2.36 -2.96
N ALA A 70 7.27 -2.72 -1.95
CA ALA A 70 8.23 -3.81 -2.07
C ALA A 70 7.55 -5.17 -2.35
N LEU A 71 6.32 -5.38 -1.88
CA LEU A 71 5.55 -6.61 -2.13
C LEU A 71 5.24 -6.82 -3.62
N GLN A 72 5.17 -5.74 -4.41
CA GLN A 72 4.88 -5.82 -5.84
C GLN A 72 6.00 -6.51 -6.62
N PHE A 73 7.23 -6.55 -6.07
CA PHE A 73 8.39 -7.13 -6.74
C PHE A 73 8.56 -8.63 -6.50
N GLY A 74 7.81 -9.22 -5.56
CA GLY A 74 7.74 -10.68 -5.37
C GLY A 74 8.84 -11.29 -4.50
N ASP A 75 9.97 -10.59 -4.32
CA ASP A 75 11.22 -11.13 -3.78
C ASP A 75 11.68 -10.45 -2.47
N ARG A 76 10.86 -9.55 -1.92
CA ARG A 76 11.21 -8.73 -0.74
C ARG A 76 10.46 -9.21 0.50
N PRO A 77 11.13 -9.77 1.51
CA PRO A 77 10.50 -10.13 2.78
C PRO A 77 10.09 -8.89 3.58
N ILE A 78 8.90 -8.94 4.19
CA ILE A 78 8.36 -7.89 5.06
C ILE A 78 7.68 -8.52 6.29
N ASP A 79 8.05 -8.08 7.49
CA ASP A 79 7.27 -8.36 8.70
C ASP A 79 6.02 -7.46 8.72
N LEU A 80 4.89 -8.00 8.23
CA LEU A 80 3.62 -7.28 8.17
C LEU A 80 3.08 -6.96 9.57
N ARG A 81 3.29 -7.84 10.56
CA ARG A 81 2.83 -7.58 11.93
C ARG A 81 3.56 -6.38 12.52
N ARG A 82 4.89 -6.29 12.34
CA ARG A 82 5.67 -5.14 12.78
C ARG A 82 5.23 -3.87 12.05
N LEU A 83 5.07 -3.95 10.73
CA LEU A 83 4.65 -2.82 9.92
C LEU A 83 3.31 -2.23 10.38
N PHE A 84 2.30 -3.07 10.56
CA PHE A 84 0.95 -2.62 10.91
C PHE A 84 0.77 -2.27 12.39
N ARG A 85 1.66 -2.70 13.29
CA ARG A 85 1.68 -2.22 14.69
C ARG A 85 2.05 -0.75 14.81
N GLU A 86 2.77 -0.20 13.83
CA GLU A 86 3.18 1.22 13.84
C GLU A 86 2.08 2.17 13.34
N LEU A 87 0.94 1.65 12.89
CA LEU A 87 -0.12 2.41 12.26
C LEU A 87 -1.35 2.55 13.16
N PRO A 88 -2.15 3.61 12.96
CA PRO A 88 -3.43 3.74 13.64
C PRO A 88 -4.33 2.53 13.39
N THR A 89 -5.06 2.14 14.43
CA THR A 89 -6.12 1.12 14.32
C THR A 89 -7.09 1.48 13.20
N GLY A 90 -7.45 0.51 12.36
CA GLY A 90 -8.35 0.72 11.22
C GLY A 90 -7.66 1.08 9.89
N THR A 91 -6.32 1.14 9.85
CA THR A 91 -5.58 1.36 8.60
C THR A 91 -5.68 0.17 7.63
N LEU A 92 -5.82 -1.06 8.15
CA LEU A 92 -6.00 -2.26 7.34
C LEU A 92 -7.41 -2.31 6.74
N PRO A 93 -7.54 -2.53 5.42
CA PRO A 93 -8.86 -2.74 4.82
C PRO A 93 -9.51 -3.98 5.42
N SER A 94 -10.76 -3.83 5.83
CA SER A 94 -11.63 -4.93 6.23
C SER A 94 -11.90 -5.88 5.05
N ARG A 95 -12.31 -7.11 5.36
CA ARG A 95 -12.72 -8.07 4.31
C ARG A 95 -13.81 -7.52 3.41
N ARG A 96 -14.73 -6.72 3.97
CA ARG A 96 -15.79 -6.06 3.20
C ARG A 96 -15.24 -5.05 2.21
N GLN A 97 -14.24 -4.26 2.59
CA GLN A 97 -13.58 -3.31 1.69
C GLN A 97 -12.82 -4.03 0.57
N TRP A 98 -12.20 -5.18 0.87
CA TRP A 98 -11.59 -6.03 -0.17
C TRP A 98 -12.63 -6.58 -1.14
N ASN A 99 -13.72 -7.16 -0.66
CA ASN A 99 -14.77 -7.66 -1.55
C ASN A 99 -15.37 -6.54 -2.42
N LEU A 100 -15.54 -5.33 -1.86
CA LEU A 100 -16.01 -4.17 -2.62
C LEU A 100 -15.04 -3.78 -3.73
N LEU A 101 -13.73 -3.91 -3.51
CA LEU A 101 -12.72 -3.70 -4.56
C LEU A 101 -12.93 -4.69 -5.71
N ASP A 102 -13.02 -5.99 -5.39
CA ASP A 102 -13.21 -7.07 -6.38
C ASP A 102 -14.51 -6.86 -7.19
N GLU A 103 -15.59 -6.45 -6.52
CA GLU A 103 -16.87 -6.12 -7.18
C GLU A 103 -16.75 -4.95 -8.16
N LYS A 104 -16.02 -3.89 -7.78
CA LYS A 104 -15.84 -2.71 -8.64
C LYS A 104 -14.88 -2.97 -9.79
N GLU A 105 -13.84 -3.77 -9.57
CA GLU A 105 -12.99 -4.29 -10.64
C GLU A 105 -13.81 -5.05 -11.69
N ALA A 106 -14.64 -6.00 -11.24
CA ALA A 106 -15.50 -6.78 -12.13
C ALA A 106 -16.50 -5.90 -12.90
N LEU A 107 -17.11 -4.90 -12.24
CA LEU A 107 -18.06 -3.98 -12.87
C LEU A 107 -17.41 -3.07 -13.92
N LEU A 108 -16.17 -2.64 -13.70
CA LEU A 108 -15.43 -1.78 -14.63
C LEU A 108 -14.70 -2.59 -15.71
N GLY A 109 -14.64 -3.92 -15.57
CA GLY A 109 -13.86 -4.78 -16.45
C GLY A 109 -12.37 -4.49 -16.38
N VAL A 110 -11.87 -4.09 -15.20
CA VAL A 110 -10.45 -3.78 -14.96
C VAL A 110 -9.87 -4.62 -13.83
N SER A 111 -8.57 -4.83 -13.85
CA SER A 111 -7.79 -5.44 -12.78
C SER A 111 -6.64 -4.54 -12.36
N VAL A 112 -6.58 -4.19 -11.07
CA VAL A 112 -5.53 -3.38 -10.46
C VAL A 112 -4.17 -4.07 -10.47
N VAL A 113 -4.15 -5.40 -10.67
CA VAL A 113 -2.92 -6.21 -10.73
C VAL A 113 -2.50 -6.47 -12.17
N LYS A 114 -3.46 -6.73 -13.08
CA LYS A 114 -3.18 -7.19 -14.45
C LYS A 114 -3.23 -6.10 -15.51
N ASP A 115 -3.86 -4.95 -15.26
CA ASP A 115 -4.02 -3.92 -16.29
C ASP A 115 -3.03 -2.78 -16.08
N SER A 116 -2.08 -2.62 -17.00
CA SER A 116 -1.06 -1.56 -16.93
C SER A 116 -1.60 -0.12 -17.05
N GLY A 117 -2.87 0.06 -17.44
CA GLY A 117 -3.49 1.36 -17.73
C GLY A 117 -4.69 1.73 -16.87
N PHE A 118 -5.01 0.96 -15.81
CA PHE A 118 -6.18 1.27 -15.00
C PHE A 118 -6.00 2.60 -14.25
N SER A 119 -7.07 3.40 -14.18
CA SER A 119 -7.08 4.63 -13.38
C SER A 119 -7.52 4.31 -11.96
N SER A 120 -6.58 4.34 -11.01
CA SER A 120 -6.89 4.20 -9.59
C SER A 120 -7.93 5.24 -9.14
N LYS A 121 -7.92 6.44 -9.72
CA LYS A 121 -8.87 7.50 -9.40
C LYS A 121 -10.29 7.15 -9.81
N GLU A 122 -10.48 6.58 -11.00
CA GLU A 122 -11.81 6.17 -11.46
C GLU A 122 -12.35 5.00 -10.63
N LEU A 123 -11.50 4.00 -10.35
CA LEU A 123 -11.88 2.88 -9.49
C LEU A 123 -12.27 3.37 -8.08
N LEU A 124 -11.43 4.20 -7.45
CA LEU A 124 -11.71 4.75 -6.12
C LEU A 124 -12.99 5.60 -6.10
N LYS A 125 -13.27 6.36 -7.16
CA LYS A 125 -14.53 7.12 -7.27
C LYS A 125 -15.74 6.19 -7.20
N THR A 126 -15.73 5.06 -7.91
CA THR A 126 -16.85 4.11 -7.86
C THR A 126 -17.04 3.46 -6.49
N ILE A 127 -15.93 3.19 -5.78
CA ILE A 127 -15.95 2.64 -4.41
C ILE A 127 -16.54 3.68 -3.44
N LEU A 128 -16.06 4.92 -3.50
CA LEU A 128 -16.50 6.01 -2.62
C LEU A 128 -17.95 6.41 -2.89
N ASP A 129 -18.38 6.48 -4.15
CA ASP A 129 -19.77 6.76 -4.52
C ASP A 129 -20.72 5.69 -3.98
N SER A 130 -20.28 4.42 -3.96
CA SER A 130 -21.07 3.32 -3.38
C SER A 130 -21.16 3.43 -1.86
N ALA A 131 -20.03 3.74 -1.20
CA ALA A 131 -20.01 3.98 0.25
C ALA A 131 -20.91 5.16 0.65
N ASN A 132 -20.89 6.26 -0.11
CA ASN A 132 -21.73 7.43 0.15
C ASN A 132 -23.23 7.11 0.00
N LYS A 133 -23.61 6.30 -1.00
CA LYS A 133 -25.01 5.87 -1.18
C LYS A 133 -25.50 5.00 -0.03
N GLU A 134 -24.67 4.09 0.50
CA GLU A 134 -25.02 3.28 1.67
C GLU A 134 -25.17 4.13 2.95
N HIS A 135 -24.30 5.12 3.15
CA HIS A 135 -24.41 6.02 4.30
C HIS A 135 -25.62 6.96 4.20
N GLY A 136 -25.97 7.44 2.99
CA GLY A 136 -27.16 8.25 2.77
C GLY A 136 -28.48 7.51 3.03
N GLN A 137 -28.54 6.21 2.73
CA GLN A 137 -29.73 5.39 3.00
C GLN A 137 -29.94 5.07 4.49
N LYS A 138 -28.87 5.05 5.30
CA LYS A 138 -28.96 4.77 6.75
C LYS A 138 -29.45 5.94 7.59
N ASN A 139 -29.52 7.15 7.03
CA ASN A 139 -29.99 8.35 7.72
C ASN A 139 -31.51 8.61 7.59
N PHE A 140 -32.25 7.68 6.97
CA PHE A 140 -33.71 7.69 6.92
C PHE A 140 -34.24 6.40 7.55
N ARG A 141 -34.31 6.35 8.88
CA ARG A 141 -35.20 5.45 9.62
C ARG A 141 -35.38 5.91 11.05
#